data_AF-A0A3D4FXQ8-F1
#
_entry.id   AF-A0A3D4FXQ8-F1
#
_cell.length_a   1.000
_cell.length_b   1.000
_cell.length_c   1.000
_cell.angle_alpha   90.00
_cell.angle_beta   90.00
_cell.angle_gamma   90.00
#
_symmetry.space_group_name_H-M   'P 1'
#
loop_
_entity.id
_entity.type
_entity.pdbx_description
1 polymer ?
#
loop_
_entity_poly.entity_id
_entity_poly.type
_entity_poly.pdbx_seq_one_letter_code
_entity_poly.pdbx_strand_id
1 'polypeptide(L)'
;MPARLVLLIVFLALFTVVPSAVDLLTEWFWFGEVGYTSIFARTLTTKVLLGGVVFLLAFGALAVNLRRALQRVTEPYVLFPGGGDIKPLVLEQRQLQLLGTGIAALAALFLGLFASNEWLTWLQY
;
A
#
# COMPACT_ATOMS: atom_id res chain seq x y z
N MET A 1 -7.30 25.85 7.41
CA MET A 1 -7.22 24.42 7.80
C MET A 1 -6.79 23.50 6.63
N PRO A 2 -7.43 23.50 5.43
CA PRO A 2 -7.08 22.54 4.38
C PRO A 2 -5.69 22.77 3.74
N ALA A 3 -5.27 24.03 3.55
CA ALA A 3 -3.97 24.36 2.96
C ALA A 3 -2.77 23.81 3.75
N ARG A 4 -2.87 23.73 5.09
CA ARG A 4 -1.82 23.17 5.94
C ARG A 4 -1.70 21.65 5.77
N LEU A 5 -2.83 20.95 5.66
CA LEU A 5 -2.86 19.51 5.38
C LEU A 5 -2.30 19.20 4.00
N VAL A 6 -2.68 19.96 2.97
CA VAL A 6 -2.14 19.79 1.62
C VAL A 6 -0.62 20.01 1.62
N LEU A 7 -0.13 21.07 2.27
CA LEU A 7 1.32 21.32 2.40
C LEU A 7 2.03 20.17 3.13
N LEU A 8 1.46 19.65 4.21
CA LEU A 8 2.01 18.50 4.94
C LEU A 8 2.08 17.23 4.07
N ILE A 9 1.01 16.94 3.32
CA ILE A 9 0.96 15.77 2.42
C ILE A 9 2.00 15.92 1.31
N VAL A 10 2.09 17.10 0.69
CA VAL A 10 3.09 17.38 -0.36
C VAL A 10 4.50 17.28 0.21
N PHE A 11 4.75 17.85 1.38
CA PHE A 11 6.05 17.76 2.03
C PHE A 11 6.43 16.31 2.36
N LEU A 12 5.51 15.53 2.94
CA LEU A 12 5.75 14.13 3.26
C LEU A 12 6.01 13.29 2.00
N ALA A 13 5.23 13.54 0.93
CA ALA A 13 5.43 12.89 -0.36
C ALA A 13 6.81 13.23 -0.94
N LEU A 14 7.20 14.50 -0.98
CA LEU A 14 8.52 14.92 -1.46
C LEU A 14 9.64 14.34 -0.60
N PHE A 15 9.53 14.43 0.72
CA PHE A 15 10.53 13.92 1.65
C PHE A 15 10.77 12.41 1.49
N THR A 16 9.73 11.65 1.13
CA THR A 16 9.84 10.20 0.93
C THR A 16 10.31 9.83 -0.48
N VAL A 17 9.83 10.56 -1.50
CA VAL A 17 10.09 10.25 -2.91
C VAL A 17 11.45 10.75 -3.37
N VAL A 18 11.85 11.96 -2.95
CA VAL A 18 13.09 12.59 -3.45
C VAL A 18 14.35 11.78 -3.12
N PRO A 19 14.59 11.31 -1.88
CA PRO A 19 15.78 10.50 -1.59
C PRO A 19 15.82 9.23 -2.45
N SER A 20 14.70 8.50 -2.51
CA SER A 20 14.57 7.28 -3.30
C SER A 20 14.82 7.52 -4.80
N ALA A 21 14.36 8.66 -5.32
CA ALA A 21 14.57 9.02 -6.73
C ALA A 21 16.03 9.40 -7.01
N VAL A 22 16.70 10.08 -6.08
CA VAL A 22 18.12 10.41 -6.20
C VAL A 22 18.94 9.13 -6.25
N ASP A 23 18.71 8.18 -5.33
CA ASP A 23 19.42 6.89 -5.31
C ASP A 23 19.26 6.14 -6.64
N LEU A 24 18.02 6.03 -7.14
CA LEU A 24 17.72 5.35 -8.40
C LEU A 24 18.39 6.01 -9.61
N LEU A 25 18.41 7.34 -9.66
CA LEU A 25 19.07 8.08 -10.73
C LEU A 25 20.58 7.95 -10.67
N THR A 26 21.16 8.02 -9.47
CA THR A 26 22.60 7.83 -9.25
C THR A 26 23.02 6.43 -9.69
N GLU A 27 22.27 5.39 -9.30
CA GLU A 27 22.52 4.04 -9.78
C GLU A 27 22.40 3.93 -11.30
N TRP A 28 21.34 4.51 -11.89
CA TRP A 28 21.14 4.48 -13.34
C TRP A 28 22.31 5.08 -14.12
N PHE A 29 22.76 6.28 -13.74
CA PHE A 29 23.91 6.92 -14.38
C PHE A 29 25.19 6.10 -14.18
N TRP A 30 25.41 5.59 -12.96
CA TRP A 30 26.58 4.77 -12.67
C TRP A 30 26.62 3.49 -13.52
N PHE A 31 25.52 2.74 -13.60
CA PHE A 31 25.44 1.54 -14.44
C PHE A 31 25.58 1.87 -15.94
N GLY A 32 25.20 3.07 -16.35
CA GLY A 32 25.48 3.63 -17.68
C GLY A 32 26.97 3.74 -17.96
N GLU A 33 27.72 4.37 -17.05
CA GLU A 33 29.16 4.59 -17.20
C GLU A 33 29.97 3.28 -17.21
N VAL A 34 29.57 2.28 -16.43
CA VAL A 34 30.27 0.97 -16.39
C VAL A 34 29.79 0.03 -17.51
N GLY A 35 28.76 0.40 -18.28
CA GLY A 35 28.24 -0.42 -19.38
C GLY A 35 27.40 -1.63 -18.94
N TYR A 36 26.92 -1.66 -17.69
CA TYR A 36 26.13 -2.76 -17.11
C TYR A 36 24.64 -2.40 -16.92
N THR A 37 24.10 -1.51 -17.76
CA THR A 37 22.68 -1.09 -17.71
C THR A 37 21.68 -2.25 -17.78
N SER A 38 22.05 -3.36 -18.44
CA SER A 38 21.23 -4.57 -18.51
C SER A 38 21.02 -5.22 -17.14
N ILE A 39 22.03 -5.20 -16.26
CA ILE A 39 21.94 -5.73 -14.89
C ILE A 39 21.00 -4.85 -14.08
N PHE A 40 21.16 -3.52 -14.14
CA PHE A 40 20.27 -2.59 -13.47
C PHE A 40 18.80 -2.79 -13.90
N ALA A 41 18.55 -2.85 -15.21
CA ALA A 41 17.20 -3.07 -15.74
C ALA A 41 16.61 -4.39 -15.26
N ARG A 42 17.43 -5.45 -15.18
CA ARG A 42 16.99 -6.76 -14.69
C ARG A 42 16.70 -6.76 -13.19
N THR A 43 17.52 -6.07 -12.40
CA THR A 43 17.27 -5.88 -10.96
C THR A 43 15.98 -5.09 -10.73
N LEU A 44 15.79 -3.97 -11.44
CA LEU A 44 14.62 -3.11 -11.28
C LEU A 44 13.34 -3.84 -11.71
N THR A 45 13.36 -4.53 -12.85
CA THR A 45 12.21 -5.33 -13.31
C THR A 45 11.87 -6.45 -12.33
N THR A 46 12.86 -7.14 -11.75
CA THR A 46 12.61 -8.18 -10.75
C THR A 46 11.98 -7.60 -9.48
N LYS A 47 12.53 -6.51 -8.95
CA LYS A 47 11.97 -5.80 -7.78
C LYS A 47 10.50 -5.42 -8.01
N VAL A 48 10.20 -4.80 -9.15
CA VAL A 48 8.84 -4.37 -9.53
C VAL A 48 7.90 -5.57 -9.69
N LEU A 49 8.35 -6.65 -10.35
CA LEU A 49 7.53 -7.84 -10.56
C LEU A 49 7.23 -8.55 -9.24
N LEU A 50 8.23 -8.80 -8.39
CA LEU A 50 8.04 -9.45 -7.09
C LEU A 50 7.12 -8.63 -6.19
N GLY A 51 7.39 -7.33 -6.07
CA GLY A 51 6.54 -6.45 -5.27
C GLY A 51 5.11 -6.37 -5.81
N GLY A 52 4.95 -6.28 -7.13
CA GLY A 52 3.64 -6.26 -7.78
C GLY A 52 2.85 -7.56 -7.60
N VAL A 53 3.49 -8.72 -7.76
CA VAL A 53 2.86 -10.03 -7.56
C VAL A 53 2.40 -10.18 -6.11
N VAL A 54 3.27 -9.90 -5.14
CA VAL A 54 2.92 -10.00 -3.72
C VAL A 54 1.82 -9.00 -3.34
N PHE A 55 1.88 -7.77 -3.87
CA PHE A 55 0.81 -6.78 -3.69
C PHE A 55 -0.53 -7.31 -4.20
N LEU A 56 -0.60 -7.81 -5.43
CA LEU A 56 -1.85 -8.29 -6.03
C LEU A 56 -2.41 -9.50 -5.27
N LEU A 57 -1.55 -10.44 -4.88
CA LEU A 57 -1.96 -11.62 -4.11
C LEU A 57 -2.48 -11.22 -2.71
N ALA A 58 -1.72 -10.40 -1.99
CA ALA A 58 -2.11 -9.93 -0.65
C ALA A 58 -3.38 -9.09 -0.70
N PHE A 59 -3.46 -8.14 -1.64
CA PHE A 59 -4.64 -7.29 -1.81
C PHE A 59 -5.86 -8.12 -2.19
N GLY A 60 -5.72 -9.05 -3.16
CA GLY A 60 -6.80 -9.95 -3.56
C GLY A 60 -7.29 -10.79 -2.39
N ALA A 61 -6.38 -11.40 -1.62
CA ALA A 61 -6.73 -12.19 -0.44
C ALA A 61 -7.45 -11.36 0.62
N LEU A 62 -6.90 -10.19 0.99
CA LEU A 62 -7.48 -9.31 2.01
C LEU A 62 -8.83 -8.72 1.57
N ALA A 63 -8.93 -8.21 0.34
CA ALA A 63 -10.14 -7.60 -0.17
C ALA A 63 -11.28 -8.62 -0.34
N VAL A 64 -10.97 -9.82 -0.84
CA VAL A 64 -11.97 -10.90 -0.95
C VAL A 64 -12.41 -11.38 0.42
N ASN A 65 -11.49 -11.55 1.38
CA ASN A 65 -11.83 -11.95 2.74
C ASN A 65 -12.71 -10.89 3.41
N LEU A 66 -12.33 -9.62 3.34
CA LEU A 66 -13.11 -8.51 3.87
C LEU A 66 -14.52 -8.44 3.27
N ARG A 67 -14.65 -8.58 1.95
CA ARG A 67 -15.97 -8.60 1.28
C ARG A 67 -16.84 -9.75 1.80
N ARG A 68 -16.28 -10.95 1.95
CA ARG A 68 -17.00 -12.11 2.50
C ARG A 68 -17.36 -11.92 3.97
N ALA A 69 -16.48 -11.33 4.77
CA ALA A 69 -16.74 -11.04 6.17
C ALA A 69 -17.92 -10.05 6.30
N LEU A 70 -17.90 -8.95 5.54
CA LEU A 70 -18.96 -7.94 5.57
C LEU A 70 -20.31 -8.44 5.02
N GLN A 71 -20.32 -9.42 4.12
CA GLN A 71 -21.56 -10.08 3.67
C GLN A 71 -22.20 -10.96 4.74
N ARG A 72 -21.40 -11.54 5.65
CA ARG A 72 -21.88 -12.38 6.76
C ARG A 72 -22.32 -11.58 7.98
N VAL A 73 -21.96 -10.30 8.05
CA VAL A 73 -22.43 -9.38 9.09
C VAL A 73 -23.79 -8.82 8.64
N THR A 74 -24.86 -9.53 8.97
CA THR A 74 -26.24 -9.17 8.62
C THR A 74 -26.88 -8.22 9.64
N GLU A 75 -26.32 -8.11 10.85
CA GLU A 75 -26.86 -7.22 11.87
C GLU A 75 -26.23 -5.82 11.79
N PRO A 76 -27.04 -4.74 11.77
CA PRO A 76 -26.53 -3.38 11.83
C PRO A 76 -25.70 -3.21 13.10
N TYR A 77 -24.48 -2.70 12.96
CA TYR A 77 -23.60 -2.37 14.09
C TYR A 77 -24.21 -1.19 14.86
N VAL A 78 -25.21 -1.47 15.69
CA VAL A 78 -25.76 -0.47 16.61
C VAL A 78 -24.74 -0.34 17.73
N LEU A 79 -23.81 0.61 17.58
CA LEU A 79 -23.02 1.08 18.71
C LEU A 79 -24.02 1.68 19.69
N PHE A 80 -24.44 0.92 20.71
CA PHE A 80 -25.21 1.43 21.83
C PHE A 80 -24.22 2.06 22.82
N PRO A 81 -24.10 3.39 22.91
CA PRO A 81 -23.56 3.99 24.12
C PRO A 81 -24.69 3.90 25.15
N GLY A 82 -24.46 3.20 26.25
CA GLY A 82 -25.42 3.16 27.35
C GLY A 82 -25.84 4.58 27.74
N GLY A 83 -27.14 4.87 27.64
CA GLY A 83 -27.80 6.04 28.23
C GLY A 83 -27.46 7.40 27.62
N GLY A 84 -28.28 7.86 26.67
CA GLY A 84 -28.30 9.26 26.23
C GLY A 84 -28.83 9.45 24.82
N ASP A 85 -29.35 10.64 24.52
CA ASP A 85 -29.93 11.10 23.25
C ASP A 85 -28.87 11.23 22.13
N ILE A 86 -28.06 10.19 21.95
CA ILE A 86 -26.96 10.11 21.00
C ILE A 86 -27.46 9.31 19.81
N LYS A 87 -27.58 9.98 18.66
CA LYS A 87 -27.98 9.34 17.40
C LYS A 87 -27.05 8.15 17.12
N PRO A 88 -27.58 6.94 16.89
CA PRO A 88 -26.75 5.79 16.58
C PRO A 88 -25.94 6.10 15.31
N LEU A 89 -24.62 5.96 15.39
CA LEU A 89 -23.74 6.11 14.23
C LEU A 89 -23.91 4.88 13.35
N VAL A 90 -24.89 4.92 12.45
CA VAL A 90 -25.09 3.86 11.45
C VAL A 90 -24.01 4.06 10.39
N LEU A 91 -22.87 3.38 10.53
CA LEU A 91 -21.90 3.30 9.45
C LEU A 91 -22.54 2.53 8.29
N GLU A 92 -22.69 3.18 7.14
CA GLU A 92 -23.12 2.51 5.94
C GLU A 92 -22.13 1.38 5.59
N GLN A 93 -22.65 0.21 5.24
CA GLN A 93 -21.84 -0.93 4.82
C GLN A 93 -20.88 -0.55 3.67
N ARG A 94 -21.28 0.41 2.82
CA ARG A 94 -20.45 0.97 1.74
C ARG A 94 -19.23 1.75 2.27
N GLN A 95 -19.40 2.55 3.32
CA GLN A 95 -18.28 3.28 3.94
C GLN A 95 -17.31 2.32 4.62
N LEU A 96 -17.82 1.29 5.30
CA LEU A 96 -17.00 0.22 5.88
C LEU A 96 -16.22 -0.56 4.81
N GLN A 97 -16.85 -0.86 3.68
CA GLN A 97 -16.18 -1.49 2.54
C GLN A 97 -15.07 -0.61 1.96
N LEU A 98 -15.32 0.69 1.78
CA LEU A 98 -14.31 1.62 1.27
C LEU A 98 -13.12 1.78 2.23
N LEU A 99 -13.38 1.98 3.52
CA LEU A 99 -12.32 2.06 4.54
C LEU A 99 -11.53 0.76 4.64
N GLY A 100 -12.20 -0.38 4.74
CA GLY A 100 -11.53 -1.66 4.88
C GLY A 100 -10.74 -2.05 3.62
N THR A 101 -11.25 -1.74 2.42
CA THR A 101 -10.48 -1.96 1.18
C THR A 101 -9.29 -1.02 1.07
N GLY A 102 -9.41 0.24 1.53
CA GLY A 102 -8.29 1.16 1.64
C GLY A 102 -7.19 0.65 2.59
N ILE A 103 -7.57 0.16 3.77
CA ILE A 103 -6.63 -0.44 4.73
C ILE A 103 -5.99 -1.71 4.15
N ALA A 104 -6.77 -2.57 3.50
CA ALA A 104 -6.26 -3.77 2.82
C ALA A 104 -5.27 -3.42 1.71
N ALA A 105 -5.54 -2.36 0.93
CA ALA A 105 -4.62 -1.87 -0.10
C ALA A 105 -3.31 -1.36 0.51
N LEU A 106 -3.38 -0.59 1.60
CA LEU A 106 -2.18 -0.12 2.31
C LEU A 106 -1.36 -1.28 2.88
N ALA A 107 -2.01 -2.24 3.54
CA ALA A 107 -1.34 -3.42 4.09
C ALA A 107 -0.68 -4.26 2.98
N ALA A 108 -1.40 -4.50 1.88
CA ALA A 108 -0.85 -5.20 0.73
C ALA A 108 0.32 -4.44 0.08
N LEU A 109 0.26 -3.10 0.04
CA LEU A 109 1.35 -2.26 -0.48
C LEU A 109 2.62 -2.44 0.35
N PHE A 110 2.51 -2.43 1.68
CA PHE A 110 3.66 -2.69 2.56
C PHE A 110 4.25 -4.07 2.34
N LEU A 111 3.41 -5.11 2.19
CA LEU A 111 3.88 -6.47 1.90
C LEU A 111 4.59 -6.55 0.53
N GLY A 112 4.06 -5.89 -0.50
CA GLY A 112 4.71 -5.80 -1.81
C GLY A 112 6.05 -5.07 -1.76
N LEU A 113 6.12 -3.94 -1.05
CA LEU A 113 7.37 -3.20 -0.87
C LEU A 113 8.42 -4.02 -0.12
N PHE A 114 8.01 -4.75 0.93
CA PHE A 114 8.88 -5.66 1.66
C PHE A 114 9.45 -6.76 0.75
N ALA A 115 8.59 -7.42 -0.04
CA ALA A 115 9.02 -8.45 -0.97
C ALA A 115 9.95 -7.91 -2.07
N SER A 116 9.70 -6.69 -2.56
CA SER A 116 10.56 -5.99 -3.52
C SER A 116 11.97 -5.74 -2.96
N ASN A 117 12.08 -5.38 -1.67
CA ASN A 117 13.39 -5.17 -1.04
C ASN A 117 14.16 -6.49 -0.84
N GLU A 118 13.45 -7.59 -0.58
CA GLU A 118 14.01 -8.93 -0.40
C GLU A 118 14.22 -9.70 -1.72
N TRP A 119 14.21 -9.02 -2.88
CA TRP A 119 14.27 -9.66 -4.20
C TRP A 119 15.45 -10.64 -4.37
N LEU A 120 16.61 -10.33 -3.79
CA LEU A 120 17.79 -11.19 -3.87
C LEU A 120 17.60 -12.48 -3.07
N THR A 121 16.98 -12.38 -1.90
CA THR A 121 16.62 -13.51 -1.03
C THR A 121 15.67 -14.48 -1.73
N TRP A 122 14.80 -13.98 -2.61
CA TRP A 122 13.86 -14.80 -3.39
C TRP A 122 14.50 -15.46 -4.60
N LEU A 123 15.53 -14.85 -5.19
CA LEU A 123 16.23 -15.37 -6.37
C LEU A 123 17.37 -16.35 -6.06
N GLN A 124 17.73 -16.51 -4.79
CA GLN A 124 18.83 -17.40 -4.39
C GLN A 124 18.45 -18.90 -4.39
N TYR A 125 17.16 -19.22 -4.53
CA TYR A 125 16.59 -20.57 -4.53
C TYR A 125 15.93 -20.89 -5.87
#